data_AF-A0A973UVS2-F1
#
_entry.id   AF-A0A973UVS2-F1
#
_cell.length_a   1.000
_cell.length_b   1.000
_cell.length_c   1.000
_cell.angle_alpha   90.00
_cell.angle_beta   90.00
_cell.angle_gamma   90.00
#
_symmetry.space_group_name_H-M   'P 1'
#
loop_
_entity.id
_entity.type
_entity.pdbx_description
1 polymer ?
#
loop_
_entity_poly.entity_id
_entity_poly.type
_entity_poly.pdbx_seq_one_letter_code
_entity_poly.pdbx_strand_id
1 'polypeptide(L)'
;MTLRTRLTSAFLATVLGPVLIGAIVAGGVLTGVGRDQAAQRLAVAGGAIRTSFAALCGQLAAVAEAVAAAPVAERAGVAQRYVSRGLASGVHVETGVDTDFSGITTPGAPPPPWADCPPAPAVD
;
A
#
# COMPACT_ATOMS: atom_id res chain seq x y z
N MET A 1 -26.86 -42.56 46.54
CA MET A 1 -25.74 -41.67 46.16
C MET A 1 -24.80 -41.56 47.34
N THR A 2 -23.58 -42.06 47.24
CA THR A 2 -22.64 -42.14 48.38
C THR A 2 -21.98 -40.78 48.62
N LEU A 3 -21.71 -40.44 49.89
CA LEU A 3 -21.10 -39.18 50.33
C LEU A 3 -19.81 -38.84 49.55
N ARG A 4 -19.08 -39.89 49.18
CA ARG A 4 -17.84 -39.86 48.39
C ARG A 4 -18.03 -39.21 47.02
N THR A 5 -19.12 -39.53 46.32
CA THR A 5 -19.42 -38.98 44.99
C THR A 5 -19.70 -37.47 45.03
N ARG A 6 -20.35 -36.99 46.10
CA ARG A 6 -20.63 -35.56 46.29
C ARG A 6 -19.39 -34.74 46.60
N LEU A 7 -18.47 -35.31 47.40
CA LEU A 7 -17.20 -34.65 47.73
C LEU A 7 -16.29 -34.52 46.50
N THR A 8 -16.17 -35.57 45.69
CA THR A 8 -15.37 -35.53 44.46
C THR A 8 -15.93 -34.56 43.42
N SER A 9 -17.27 -34.47 43.28
CA SER A 9 -17.88 -33.53 42.34
C SER A 9 -17.70 -32.08 42.77
N ALA A 10 -17.84 -31.79 44.08
CA ALA A 10 -17.64 -30.45 44.60
C ALA A 10 -16.19 -29.98 44.44
N PHE A 11 -15.22 -30.87 44.70
CA PHE A 11 -13.80 -30.57 44.53
C PHE A 11 -13.41 -30.37 43.06
N LEU A 12 -13.94 -31.19 42.15
CA LEU A 12 -13.74 -31.00 40.72
C LEU A 12 -14.35 -29.68 40.25
N ALA A 13 -15.57 -29.34 40.69
CA ALA A 13 -16.21 -28.09 40.28
C ALA A 13 -15.41 -26.86 40.71
N THR A 14 -14.86 -26.84 41.93
CA THR A 14 -14.07 -25.70 42.44
C THR A 14 -12.69 -25.59 41.81
N VAL A 15 -12.06 -26.69 41.40
CA VAL A 15 -10.75 -26.65 40.74
C VAL A 15 -10.90 -26.42 39.23
N LEU A 16 -11.85 -27.11 38.59
CA LEU A 16 -12.04 -27.09 37.15
C LEU A 16 -12.71 -25.79 36.69
N GLY A 17 -13.62 -25.22 37.48
CA GLY A 17 -14.30 -23.97 37.15
C GLY A 17 -13.34 -22.81 36.86
N PRO A 18 -12.43 -22.46 37.79
CA PRO A 18 -11.42 -21.42 37.57
C PRO A 18 -10.48 -21.71 36.40
N VAL A 19 -10.08 -22.97 36.21
CA VAL A 19 -9.19 -23.38 35.12
C VAL A 19 -9.86 -23.17 33.77
N LEU A 20 -11.13 -23.55 33.62
CA LEU A 20 -11.90 -23.33 32.40
C LEU A 20 -12.09 -21.84 32.11
N ILE A 21 -12.40 -21.03 33.13
CA ILE A 21 -12.53 -19.57 32.97
C ILE A 21 -11.19 -18.98 32.52
N GLY A 22 -10.08 -19.37 33.16
CA GLY A 22 -8.73 -18.93 32.78
C GLY A 22 -8.38 -19.31 31.33
N ALA A 23 -8.71 -20.52 30.90
CA ALA A 23 -8.45 -20.98 29.54
C ALA A 23 -9.26 -20.20 28.48
N ILE A 24 -10.54 -19.90 28.76
CA ILE A 24 -11.40 -19.12 27.85
C ILE A 24 -10.85 -17.69 27.71
N VAL A 25 -10.48 -17.05 28.83
CA VAL A 25 -9.90 -15.71 28.83
C VAL A 25 -8.57 -15.68 28.07
N ALA A 26 -7.68 -16.63 28.34
CA ALA A 26 -6.39 -16.73 27.63
C ALA A 26 -6.57 -16.93 26.12
N GLY A 27 -7.52 -17.77 25.70
CA GLY A 27 -7.86 -17.96 24.29
C GLY A 27 -8.36 -16.66 23.63
N GLY A 28 -9.20 -15.89 24.32
CA GLY A 28 -9.65 -14.58 23.84
C GLY A 28 -8.51 -13.57 23.66
N VAL A 29 -7.60 -13.50 24.62
CA VAL A 29 -6.43 -12.60 24.55
C VAL A 29 -5.50 -13.01 23.40
N LEU A 30 -5.17 -14.29 23.28
CA LEU A 30 -4.28 -14.80 22.23
C LEU A 30 -4.85 -14.55 20.82
N THR A 31 -6.17 -14.70 20.64
CA THR A 31 -6.83 -14.40 19.36
C THR A 31 -6.85 -12.89 19.05
N GLY A 32 -7.02 -12.03 20.06
CA GLY A 32 -6.89 -10.58 19.92
C GLY A 32 -5.49 -10.15 19.50
N VAL A 33 -4.47 -10.60 20.24
CA VAL A 33 -3.06 -10.30 19.94
C VAL A 33 -2.66 -10.80 18.55
N GLY A 34 -3.16 -11.98 18.13
CA GLY A 34 -2.93 -12.49 16.77
C GLY A 34 -3.49 -11.57 15.69
N ARG A 35 -4.68 -11.00 15.89
CA ARG A 35 -5.30 -10.05 14.95
C ARG A 35 -4.54 -8.73 14.90
N ASP A 36 -4.13 -8.19 16.06
CA ASP A 36 -3.38 -6.94 16.13
C ASP A 36 -2.00 -7.08 15.48
N GLN A 37 -1.32 -8.20 15.69
CA GLN A 37 -0.03 -8.46 15.05
C GLN A 37 -0.16 -8.60 13.52
N ALA A 38 -1.24 -9.21 13.03
CA ALA A 38 -1.53 -9.26 11.60
C ALA A 38 -1.79 -7.86 11.03
N ALA A 39 -2.63 -7.06 11.68
CA ALA A 39 -2.91 -5.68 11.26
C ALA A 39 -1.64 -4.81 11.26
N GLN A 40 -0.78 -4.95 12.28
CA GLN A 40 0.50 -4.26 12.35
C GLN A 40 1.42 -4.62 11.17
N ARG A 41 1.53 -5.92 10.85
CA ARG A 41 2.35 -6.38 9.71
C ARG A 41 1.81 -5.88 8.38
N LEU A 42 0.50 -5.87 8.19
CA LEU A 42 -0.15 -5.30 7.00
C LEU A 42 0.08 -3.78 6.92
N ALA A 43 -0.01 -3.06 8.03
CA ALA A 43 0.24 -1.62 8.07
C ALA A 43 1.69 -1.28 7.71
N VAL A 44 2.66 -2.03 8.22
CA VAL A 44 4.08 -1.87 7.87
C VAL A 44 4.33 -2.17 6.39
N ALA A 45 3.77 -3.27 5.88
CA ALA A 45 3.88 -3.62 4.46
C ALA A 45 3.23 -2.56 3.55
N GLY A 46 2.02 -2.11 3.92
CA GLY A 46 1.31 -1.04 3.21
C GLY A 46 2.06 0.28 3.23
N GLY A 47 2.71 0.61 4.34
CA GLY A 47 3.60 1.76 4.47
C GLY A 47 4.78 1.68 3.49
N ALA A 48 5.49 0.55 3.47
CA ALA A 48 6.63 0.35 2.57
C ALA A 48 6.24 0.45 1.08
N ILE A 49 5.09 -0.13 0.71
CA ILE A 49 4.54 -0.02 -0.66
C ILE A 49 4.24 1.45 -0.98
N ARG A 50 3.54 2.16 -0.10
CA ARG A 50 3.20 3.58 -0.31
C ARG A 50 4.44 4.46 -0.46
N THR A 51 5.46 4.24 0.35
CA THR A 51 6.74 4.95 0.24
C THR A 51 7.43 4.65 -1.09
N SER A 52 7.43 3.40 -1.52
CA SER A 52 8.03 3.00 -2.80
C SER A 52 7.32 3.65 -3.99
N PHE A 53 5.97 3.65 -3.98
CA PHE A 53 5.18 4.34 -5.00
C PHE A 53 5.36 5.87 -4.96
N ALA A 54 5.44 6.47 -3.78
CA ALA A 54 5.71 7.90 -3.65
C ALA A 54 7.07 8.29 -4.24
N ALA A 55 8.10 7.46 -4.01
CA ALA A 55 9.42 7.67 -4.60
C ALA A 55 9.40 7.55 -6.14
N LEU A 56 8.71 6.54 -6.68
CA LEU A 56 8.52 6.36 -8.12
C LEU A 56 7.77 7.54 -8.74
N CYS A 57 6.67 7.95 -8.12
CA CYS A 57 5.91 9.11 -8.57
C CYS A 57 6.72 10.41 -8.53
N GLY A 58 7.53 10.62 -7.48
CA GLY A 58 8.44 11.76 -7.42
C GLY A 58 9.48 11.76 -8.54
N GLN A 59 10.03 10.59 -8.88
CA GLN A 59 10.95 10.45 -10.01
C GLN A 59 10.26 10.77 -11.35
N LEU A 60 9.05 10.26 -11.59
CA LEU A 60 8.29 10.52 -12.81
C LEU A 60 7.85 11.98 -12.92
N ALA A 61 7.46 12.60 -11.80
CA ALA A 61 7.13 14.02 -11.74
C ALA A 61 8.32 14.89 -12.14
N ALA A 62 9.52 14.60 -11.63
CA ALA A 62 10.74 15.32 -12.01
C ALA A 62 11.06 15.20 -13.52
N VAL A 63 10.79 14.04 -14.12
CA VAL A 63 10.92 13.86 -15.58
C VAL A 63 9.88 14.70 -16.32
N ALA A 64 8.62 14.68 -15.87
CA ALA A 64 7.55 15.47 -16.47
C ALA A 64 7.83 16.98 -16.39
N GLU A 65 8.31 17.47 -15.24
CA GLU A 65 8.71 18.86 -15.04
C GLU A 65 9.87 19.26 -15.97
N ALA A 66 10.88 18.41 -16.12
CA ALA A 66 12.00 18.67 -17.03
C ALA A 66 11.55 18.70 -18.51
N VAL A 67 10.62 17.84 -18.91
CA VAL A 67 10.02 17.86 -20.25
C VAL A 67 9.14 19.10 -20.43
N ALA A 68 8.36 19.49 -19.42
CA ALA A 68 7.49 20.66 -19.45
C ALA A 68 8.29 21.97 -19.53
N ALA A 69 9.43 22.04 -18.84
CA ALA A 69 10.35 23.18 -18.85
C ALA A 69 11.06 23.38 -20.21
N ALA A 70 11.12 22.34 -21.05
CA ALA A 70 11.72 22.45 -22.38
C ALA A 70 10.82 23.24 -23.36
N PRO A 71 11.42 23.92 -24.36
CA PRO A 71 10.68 24.57 -25.44
C PRO A 71 9.74 23.58 -26.14
N VAL A 72 8.53 24.03 -26.51
CA VAL A 72 7.48 23.17 -27.08
C VAL A 72 8.00 22.32 -28.25
N ALA A 73 8.80 22.90 -29.14
CA ALA A 73 9.38 22.22 -30.29
C ALA A 73 10.37 21.11 -29.93
N GLU A 74 10.98 21.16 -28.74
CA GLU A 74 12.01 20.22 -28.29
C GLU A 74 11.49 19.16 -27.30
N ARG A 75 10.25 19.31 -26.79
CA ARG A 75 9.69 18.42 -25.76
C ARG A 75 9.71 16.95 -26.17
N ALA A 76 9.39 16.64 -27.42
CA ALA A 76 9.43 15.27 -27.93
C ALA A 76 10.86 14.67 -27.91
N GLY A 77 11.86 15.46 -28.27
CA GLY A 77 13.27 15.04 -28.23
C GLY A 77 13.78 14.86 -26.80
N VAL A 78 13.38 15.76 -25.88
CA VAL A 78 13.67 15.64 -24.45
C VAL A 78 13.02 14.39 -23.85
N ALA A 79 11.74 14.16 -24.12
CA ALA A 79 11.01 12.98 -23.71
C ALA A 79 11.69 11.68 -24.15
N GLN A 80 12.10 11.59 -25.42
CA GLN A 80 12.80 10.41 -25.94
C GLN A 80 14.14 10.15 -25.25
N ARG A 81 14.85 11.19 -24.79
CA ARG A 81 16.08 11.04 -24.01
C ARG A 81 15.84 10.41 -22.65
N TYR A 82 14.73 10.72 -21.97
CA TYR A 82 14.39 10.09 -20.70
C TYR A 82 13.98 8.63 -20.87
N VAL A 83 13.22 8.31 -21.92
CA VAL A 83 12.81 6.93 -22.24
C VAL A 83 14.01 6.08 -22.63
N SER A 84 14.90 6.56 -23.51
CA SER A 84 16.10 5.83 -23.92
C SER A 84 17.10 5.58 -22.80
N ARG A 85 17.10 6.42 -21.75
CA ARG A 85 17.88 6.22 -20.53
C ARG A 85 17.22 5.30 -19.51
N GLY A 86 16.01 4.80 -19.80
CA GLY A 86 15.25 3.93 -18.89
C GLY A 86 14.68 4.65 -17.66
N LEU A 87 14.56 5.98 -17.70
CA LEU A 87 14.03 6.78 -16.59
C LEU A 87 12.50 6.82 -16.57
N ALA A 88 11.87 6.55 -17.72
CA ALA A 88 10.44 6.35 -17.88
C ALA A 88 10.19 5.29 -18.97
N SER A 89 9.11 4.53 -18.85
CA SER A 89 8.67 3.59 -19.91
C SER A 89 8.02 4.30 -21.10
N GLY A 90 7.53 5.52 -20.89
CA GLY A 90 6.94 6.36 -21.91
C GLY A 90 6.63 7.74 -21.35
N VAL A 91 6.50 8.73 -22.24
CA VAL A 91 6.10 10.09 -21.91
C VAL A 91 5.03 10.51 -22.90
N HIS A 92 3.95 11.07 -22.37
CA HIS A 92 2.88 11.69 -23.14
C HIS A 92 2.94 13.21 -22.92
N VAL A 93 2.93 13.96 -24.01
CA VAL A 93 2.86 15.43 -23.99
C VAL A 93 1.55 15.83 -24.63
N GLU A 94 0.60 16.27 -23.81
CA GLU A 94 -0.68 16.78 -24.27
C GLU A 94 -0.46 18.06 -25.09
N THR A 95 -1.12 18.15 -26.24
CA THR A 95 -1.03 19.30 -27.15
C THR A 95 -2.31 20.14 -27.18
N GLY A 96 -3.20 19.95 -26.20
CA GLY A 96 -4.46 20.67 -26.07
C GLY A 96 -5.00 20.65 -24.64
N VAL A 97 -6.14 21.31 -24.43
CA VAL A 97 -6.88 21.33 -23.15
C VAL A 97 -7.88 20.18 -23.02
N ASP A 98 -8.09 19.41 -24.10
CA ASP A 98 -8.99 18.28 -24.11
C ASP A 98 -8.34 17.05 -23.47
N THR A 99 -9.06 16.41 -22.56
CA THR A 99 -8.59 15.25 -21.76
C THR A 99 -8.57 13.93 -22.54
N ASP A 100 -8.64 13.97 -23.87
CA ASP A 100 -8.77 12.78 -24.74
C ASP A 100 -7.39 12.18 -25.10
N PHE A 101 -6.39 12.34 -24.22
CA PHE A 101 -4.98 11.97 -24.45
C PHE A 101 -4.46 12.45 -25.81
N SER A 102 -4.92 13.63 -26.24
CA SER A 102 -4.58 14.24 -27.51
C SER A 102 -3.19 14.87 -27.40
N GLY A 103 -2.20 14.19 -27.96
CA GLY A 103 -0.81 14.59 -27.77
C GLY A 103 0.20 13.71 -28.46
N ILE A 104 1.47 13.97 -28.15
CA ILE A 104 2.60 13.19 -28.64
C ILE A 104 3.00 12.19 -27.56
N THR A 105 2.93 10.90 -27.90
CA THR A 105 3.38 9.81 -27.03
C THR A 105 4.67 9.21 -27.58
N THR A 106 5.68 9.01 -26.72
CA THR A 106 6.90 8.31 -27.11
C THR A 106 6.62 6.84 -27.46
N PRO A 107 7.36 6.24 -28.40
CA PRO A 107 7.23 4.81 -28.72
C PRO A 107 7.44 3.91 -27.49
N GLY A 108 6.64 2.85 -27.39
CA GLY A 108 6.77 1.86 -26.30
C GLY A 108 6.07 2.23 -24.99
N ALA A 109 5.39 3.38 -24.94
CA ALA A 109 4.55 3.72 -23.80
C ALA A 109 3.42 2.68 -23.61
N PRO A 110 3.07 2.33 -22.37
CA PRO A 110 1.94 1.45 -22.08
C PRO A 110 0.63 2.08 -22.59
N PRO A 111 -0.38 1.27 -22.99
CA PRO A 111 -1.64 1.81 -23.47
C PRO A 111 -2.39 2.55 -22.35
N PRO A 112 -3.08 3.67 -22.65
CA PRO A 112 -3.95 4.36 -21.69
C PRO A 112 -5.19 3.50 -21.33
N PRO A 113 -5.88 3.77 -20.20
CA PRO A 113 -5.72 4.93 -19.32
C PRO A 113 -4.57 4.77 -18.31
N TRP A 114 -3.81 5.84 -18.11
CA TRP A 114 -2.79 5.93 -17.07
C TRP A 114 -3.38 6.46 -15.77
N ALA A 115 -2.84 6.03 -14.64
CA ALA A 115 -3.23 6.56 -13.34
C ALA A 115 -2.40 7.80 -13.01
N ASP A 116 -3.05 8.80 -12.43
CA ASP A 116 -2.36 9.98 -11.92
C ASP A 116 -1.53 9.63 -10.69
N CYS A 117 -0.32 10.19 -10.64
CA CYS A 117 0.44 10.20 -9.40
C CYS A 117 -0.25 11.14 -8.41
N PRO A 118 -0.46 10.73 -7.15
CA PRO A 118 -0.97 11.64 -6.14
C PRO A 118 0.03 12.80 -5.99
N PRO A 119 -0.44 14.05 -5.81
CA PRO A 119 0.47 15.15 -5.55
C PRO A 119 1.33 14.82 -4.33
N ALA A 120 2.61 15.18 -4.39
CA ALA A 120 3.49 15.04 -3.24
C ALA A 120 2.82 15.73 -2.03
N PRO A 121 2.84 15.12 -0.83
CA PRO A 121 2.30 15.78 0.34
C PRO A 121 3.07 17.08 0.54
N ALA A 122 2.35 18.20 0.67
CA ALA A 122 2.96 19.48 0.98
C ALA A 122 3.77 19.33 2.27
N VAL A 123 5.08 19.56 2.17
CA VAL A 123 5.94 19.69 3.34
C VAL A 123 5.84 21.16 3.75
N ASP A 124 4.99 21.44 4.74
CA ASP A 124 4.99 22.73 5.46
C ASP A 124 6.24 22.84 6.35
#